data_AF-A0A3M6YZ81-F1
#
_entry.id   AF-A0A3M6YZ81-F1
#
_cell.length_a   1.000
_cell.length_b   1.000
_cell.length_c   1.000
_cell.angle_alpha   90.00
_cell.angle_beta   90.00
_cell.angle_gamma   90.00
#
_symmetry.space_group_name_H-M   'P 1'
#
loop_
_entity.id
_entity.type
_entity.pdbx_description
1 polymer ?
#
loop_
_entity_poly.entity_id
_entity_poly.type
_entity_poly.pdbx_seq_one_letter_code
_entity_poly.pdbx_strand_id
1 'polypeptide(L)'
;MAALAKQMSQQGSQAPPNTPATTTSLDRVIVLDPAGGIPSRDRGDHAHVFINLQQEFDEIEDELSQYTGACTENTSAQTYQEHKANLRMLNDCLAMLPSASSGLIISPHEAATSSRAIASQQPTLGAGTRRQKNTLIHNLLTNKPMVSSSLPTARLPSAQTNTGEVIPTMAPAATLVKRGMPLNIVPAADRARGWTAPENGRTSLDLRNDSRIDLPRLVHLINDSFRRELDVDHYLNRIHSRIAGLIIAGNYEGGAILTWEAPRDAPHDPSRLVPYLDKFAVLQSSQGSSGVADILFQAMVRSCFPEGVCWRSRKDNPVNKWYFERAAGSWQIPGTNWTMFWTGKGIAENEQRWRDYVSVCESVQPSWADGKRPD
;
A
#
# COMPACT_ATOMS: atom_id res chain seq x y z
N MET A 1 -3.29 25.77 14.18
CA MET A 1 -2.30 24.67 14.13
C MET A 1 -1.24 24.85 13.05
N ALA A 2 -1.59 25.07 11.78
CA ALA A 2 -0.59 25.28 10.71
C ALA A 2 0.40 26.43 10.99
N ALA A 3 -0.07 27.55 11.55
CA ALA A 3 0.80 28.65 11.98
C ALA A 3 1.79 28.25 13.10
N LEU A 4 1.36 27.41 14.04
CA LEU A 4 2.21 26.88 15.11
C LEU A 4 3.24 25.90 14.56
N ALA A 5 2.83 24.99 13.67
CA ALA A 5 3.74 24.06 12.98
C ALA A 5 4.80 24.82 12.17
N LYS A 6 4.39 25.89 11.46
CA LYS A 6 5.29 26.79 10.74
C LYS A 6 6.28 27.48 11.68
N GLN A 7 5.83 28.00 12.81
CA GLN A 7 6.69 28.67 13.79
C GLN A 7 7.71 27.69 14.40
N MET A 8 7.31 26.46 14.73
CA MET A 8 8.22 25.45 15.27
C MET A 8 9.22 24.94 14.22
N SER A 9 8.81 24.84 12.95
CA SER A 9 9.71 24.51 11.83
C SER A 9 10.73 25.63 11.55
N GLN A 10 10.32 26.90 11.63
CA GLN A 10 11.16 28.06 11.30
C GLN A 10 12.11 28.51 12.42
N GLN A 11 11.87 28.12 13.68
CA GLN A 11 12.76 28.43 14.80
C GLN A 11 14.18 27.85 14.65
N GLY A 12 14.41 26.93 13.70
CA GLY A 12 15.75 26.45 13.34
C GLY A 12 16.55 27.36 12.40
N SER A 13 15.93 28.35 11.74
CA SER A 13 16.57 29.11 10.64
C SER A 13 16.95 30.57 10.97
N GLN A 14 16.61 31.08 12.16
CA GLN A 14 16.88 32.48 12.56
C GLN A 14 17.57 32.60 13.92
N ALA A 15 18.65 31.86 14.16
CA ALA A 15 19.50 32.04 15.35
C ALA A 15 20.81 32.79 14.99
N PRO A 16 21.26 33.77 15.78
CA PRO A 16 22.56 34.41 15.61
C PRO A 16 23.71 33.40 15.82
N PRO A 17 24.92 33.63 15.26
CA PRO A 17 25.98 32.61 15.11
C PRO A 17 26.59 32.05 16.42
N ASN A 18 26.17 32.53 17.60
CA ASN A 18 26.78 32.17 18.90
C ASN A 18 25.79 31.57 19.93
N THR A 19 24.66 31.02 19.49
CA THR A 19 23.78 30.23 20.37
C THR A 19 23.51 28.89 19.69
N PRO A 20 23.67 27.73 20.35
CA PRO A 20 23.31 26.46 19.75
C PRO A 20 21.81 26.51 19.43
N ALA A 21 21.47 26.68 18.16
CA ALA A 21 20.10 26.65 17.70
C ALA A 21 19.55 25.27 18.04
N THR A 22 18.66 25.18 19.02
CA THR A 22 17.84 23.99 19.23
C THR A 22 16.88 23.91 18.06
N THR A 23 17.33 23.31 16.96
CA THR A 23 16.48 22.90 15.84
C THR A 23 15.37 22.01 16.40
N THR A 24 14.18 22.56 16.54
CA THR A 24 13.03 21.82 17.06
C THR A 24 12.41 21.06 15.88
N SER A 25 12.62 19.74 15.83
CA SER A 25 11.98 18.88 14.83
C SER A 25 10.62 18.40 15.34
N LEU A 26 9.55 18.73 14.61
CA LEU A 26 8.21 18.23 14.92
C LEU A 26 7.96 16.91 14.17
N ASP A 27 8.08 15.80 14.89
CA ASP A 27 7.91 14.46 14.30
C ASP A 27 6.44 14.03 14.20
N ARG A 28 5.58 14.51 15.10
CA ARG A 28 4.18 14.06 15.18
C ARG A 28 3.18 15.16 15.50
N VAL A 29 2.04 15.12 14.81
CA VAL A 29 0.86 15.93 15.09
C VAL A 29 -0.28 14.99 15.49
N ILE A 30 -0.75 15.07 16.73
CA ILE A 30 -1.86 14.24 17.22
C ILE A 30 -3.10 15.13 17.35
N VAL A 31 -4.18 14.74 16.68
CA VAL A 31 -5.48 15.38 16.70
C VAL A 31 -6.42 14.51 17.52
N LEU A 32 -6.86 15.05 18.65
CA LEU A 32 -7.88 14.43 19.49
C LEU A 32 -9.24 15.01 19.11
N ASP A 33 -10.05 14.20 18.44
CA ASP A 33 -11.36 14.63 17.93
C ASP A 33 -12.46 13.67 18.39
N PRO A 34 -13.57 14.15 19.00
CA PRO A 34 -14.71 13.31 19.35
C PRO A 34 -15.27 12.49 18.17
N ALA A 35 -15.18 13.00 16.94
CA ALA A 35 -15.59 12.30 15.72
C ALA A 35 -14.72 11.06 15.42
N GLY A 36 -13.49 11.00 15.94
CA GLY A 36 -12.56 9.90 15.72
C GLY A 36 -11.80 10.01 14.39
N GLY A 37 -11.30 8.87 13.89
CA GLY A 37 -10.57 8.81 12.61
C GLY A 37 -11.40 9.23 11.39
N ILE A 38 -10.82 9.14 10.19
CA ILE A 38 -11.51 9.46 8.93
C ILE A 38 -12.26 8.22 8.43
N PRO A 39 -13.57 8.31 8.15
CA PRO A 39 -14.37 7.20 7.65
C PRO A 39 -14.10 6.90 6.17
N SER A 40 -14.29 5.65 5.75
CA SER A 40 -14.10 5.18 4.37
C SER A 40 -15.25 4.28 3.93
N ARG A 41 -15.68 4.33 2.67
CA ARG A 41 -16.67 3.37 2.13
C ARG A 41 -16.08 2.04 1.67
N ASP A 42 -14.86 2.06 1.14
CA ASP A 42 -14.28 0.94 0.41
C ASP A 42 -13.68 -0.15 1.30
N ARG A 43 -13.56 0.11 2.60
CA ARG A 43 -13.11 -0.87 3.60
C ARG A 43 -14.29 -1.29 4.46
N GLY A 44 -14.41 -2.59 4.73
CA GLY A 44 -15.48 -3.17 5.55
C GLY A 44 -15.36 -2.90 7.05
N ASP A 45 -14.32 -2.19 7.49
CA ASP A 45 -14.24 -1.55 8.81
C ASP A 45 -14.65 -0.07 8.78
N HIS A 46 -15.09 0.42 7.62
CA HIS A 46 -15.53 1.78 7.33
C HIS A 46 -14.56 2.89 7.76
N ALA A 47 -13.26 2.60 7.81
CA ALA A 47 -12.23 3.48 8.38
C ALA A 47 -10.96 3.54 7.52
N HIS A 48 -10.43 4.74 7.28
CA HIS A 48 -9.05 4.89 6.81
C HIS A 48 -8.10 4.66 7.98
N VAL A 49 -7.38 3.53 7.98
CA VAL A 49 -6.38 3.26 9.03
C VAL A 49 -5.06 3.99 8.72
N PHE A 50 -4.74 4.15 7.44
CA PHE A 50 -3.60 4.92 6.95
C PHE A 50 -3.98 5.73 5.71
N ILE A 51 -3.49 6.96 5.61
CA ILE A 51 -3.69 7.84 4.46
C ILE A 51 -2.33 8.34 3.96
N ASN A 52 -2.05 8.09 2.68
CA ASN A 52 -0.98 8.76 1.94
C ASN A 52 -1.54 10.03 1.28
N LEU A 53 -1.30 11.20 1.88
CA LEU A 53 -1.87 12.46 1.40
C LEU A 53 -1.48 12.80 -0.05
N GLN A 54 -0.28 12.42 -0.51
CA GLN A 54 0.12 12.66 -1.89
C GLN A 54 -0.67 11.87 -2.94
N GLN A 55 -1.39 10.84 -2.53
CA GLN A 55 -2.14 9.98 -3.44
C GLN A 55 -3.65 10.08 -3.23
N GLU A 56 -4.08 10.12 -1.97
CA GLU A 56 -5.47 9.90 -1.59
C GLU A 56 -6.19 11.18 -1.15
N PHE A 57 -5.48 12.32 -1.01
CA PHE A 57 -6.07 13.54 -0.44
C PHE A 57 -7.30 14.03 -1.21
N ASP A 58 -7.17 14.22 -2.53
CA ASP A 58 -8.26 14.76 -3.35
C ASP A 58 -9.47 13.80 -3.37
N GLU A 59 -9.22 12.50 -3.47
CA GLU A 59 -10.26 11.46 -3.51
C GLU A 59 -11.04 11.38 -2.20
N ILE A 60 -10.34 11.37 -1.06
CA ILE A 60 -10.96 11.36 0.27
C ILE A 60 -11.70 12.68 0.51
N GLU A 61 -11.17 13.80 0.03
CA GLU A 61 -11.83 15.10 0.15
C GLU A 61 -13.16 15.14 -0.62
N ASP A 62 -13.18 14.62 -1.84
CA ASP A 62 -14.38 14.49 -2.66
C ASP A 62 -15.38 13.51 -2.04
N GLU A 63 -14.90 12.36 -1.54
CA GLU A 63 -15.70 11.35 -0.83
C GLU A 63 -16.42 11.95 0.40
N LEU A 64 -15.68 12.65 1.27
CA LEU A 64 -16.25 13.32 2.46
C LEU A 64 -17.25 14.42 2.08
N SER A 65 -17.04 15.10 0.94
CA SER A 65 -17.95 16.11 0.42
C SER A 65 -19.26 15.49 -0.06
N GLN A 66 -19.20 14.35 -0.73
CA GLN A 66 -20.38 13.58 -1.14
C GLN A 66 -21.18 13.11 0.08
N TYR A 67 -20.52 12.66 1.15
CA TYR A 67 -21.20 12.28 2.39
C TYR A 67 -21.96 13.44 3.02
N THR A 68 -21.34 14.61 3.06
CA THR A 68 -21.98 15.81 3.60
C THR A 68 -23.23 16.17 2.79
N GLY A 69 -23.20 16.02 1.46
CA GLY A 69 -24.34 16.28 0.59
C GLY A 69 -25.46 15.23 0.66
N ALA A 70 -25.13 13.98 1.00
CA ALA A 70 -26.10 12.88 1.08
C ALA A 70 -26.78 12.74 2.45
N CYS A 71 -26.28 13.42 3.49
CA CYS A 71 -26.86 13.37 4.83
C CYS A 71 -28.17 14.17 4.94
N THR A 72 -29.22 13.55 5.47
CA THR A 72 -30.50 14.20 5.81
C THR A 72 -30.50 14.83 7.20
N GLU A 73 -29.61 14.39 8.08
CA GLU A 73 -29.46 14.89 9.46
C GLU A 73 -28.32 15.90 9.55
N ASN A 74 -28.55 17.03 10.23
CA ASN A 74 -27.56 18.08 10.39
C ASN A 74 -26.33 17.64 11.20
N THR A 75 -26.51 16.74 12.16
CA THR A 75 -25.44 16.27 13.05
C THR A 75 -24.38 15.47 12.29
N SER A 76 -24.79 14.56 11.39
CA SER A 76 -23.84 13.76 10.59
C SER A 76 -23.14 14.60 9.54
N ALA A 77 -23.85 15.54 8.90
CA ALA A 77 -23.26 16.49 7.96
C ALA A 77 -22.15 17.33 8.63
N GLN A 78 -22.35 17.77 9.87
CA GLN A 78 -21.34 18.51 10.63
C GLN A 78 -20.11 17.64 10.92
N THR A 79 -20.30 16.38 11.31
CA THR A 79 -19.19 15.45 11.58
C THR A 79 -18.30 15.23 10.35
N TYR A 80 -18.89 15.08 9.16
CA TYR A 80 -18.11 14.94 7.91
C TYR A 80 -17.34 16.22 7.56
N GLN A 81 -17.91 17.40 7.83
CA GLN A 81 -17.21 18.67 7.68
C GLN A 81 -16.02 18.79 8.64
N GLU A 82 -16.16 18.30 9.88
CA GLU A 82 -15.07 18.25 10.87
C GLU A 82 -13.94 17.31 10.41
N HIS A 83 -14.27 16.11 9.90
CA HIS A 83 -13.27 15.21 9.30
C HIS A 83 -12.52 15.87 8.14
N LYS A 84 -13.23 16.57 7.25
CA LYS A 84 -12.63 17.31 6.12
C LYS A 84 -11.71 18.43 6.60
N ALA A 85 -12.12 19.18 7.62
CA ALA A 85 -11.29 20.23 8.22
C ALA A 85 -10.00 19.65 8.85
N ASN A 86 -10.11 18.53 9.55
CA ASN A 86 -8.97 17.83 10.14
C ASN A 86 -7.98 17.32 9.08
N LEU A 87 -8.50 16.74 7.99
CA LEU A 87 -7.67 16.25 6.88
C LEU A 87 -6.90 17.41 6.21
N ARG A 88 -7.58 18.52 5.89
CA ARG A 88 -6.95 19.74 5.35
C ARG A 88 -5.89 20.30 6.28
N MET A 89 -6.20 20.42 7.58
CA MET A 89 -5.26 20.90 8.58
C MET A 89 -3.99 20.04 8.62
N LEU A 90 -4.14 18.71 8.62
CA LEU A 90 -2.99 17.80 8.62
C LEU A 90 -2.20 17.88 7.31
N ASN A 91 -2.87 18.05 6.16
CA ASN A 91 -2.19 18.26 4.88
C ASN A 91 -1.30 19.51 4.91
N ASP A 92 -1.85 20.63 5.36
CA ASP A 92 -1.11 21.89 5.48
C ASP A 92 0.07 21.78 6.46
N CYS A 93 -0.14 21.13 7.61
CA CYS A 93 0.91 20.95 8.60
C CYS A 93 2.03 20.05 8.07
N LEU A 94 1.68 18.87 7.54
CA LEU A 94 2.65 17.89 7.05
C LEU A 94 3.39 18.37 5.79
N ALA A 95 2.81 19.28 5.01
CA ALA A 95 3.51 19.91 3.89
C ALA A 95 4.72 20.75 4.32
N MET A 96 4.69 21.32 5.52
CA MET A 96 5.76 22.16 6.10
C MET A 96 6.77 21.35 6.92
N LEU A 97 6.48 20.08 7.21
CA LEU A 97 7.31 19.21 8.03
C LEU A 97 8.18 18.26 7.18
N PRO A 98 9.25 17.69 7.77
CA PRO A 98 10.01 16.62 7.13
C PRO A 98 9.11 15.45 6.71
N SER A 99 9.51 14.71 5.67
CA SER A 99 8.76 13.54 5.18
C SER A 99 8.64 12.40 6.20
N ALA A 100 9.50 12.38 7.23
CA ALA A 100 9.42 11.45 8.34
C ALA A 100 8.26 11.76 9.32
N SER A 101 7.74 12.99 9.30
CA SER A 101 6.68 13.43 10.19
C SER A 101 5.33 12.79 9.86
N SER A 102 4.48 12.63 10.87
CA SER A 102 3.18 11.96 10.74
C SER A 102 2.08 12.66 11.54
N GLY A 103 0.85 12.52 11.07
CA GLY A 103 -0.37 12.94 11.75
C GLY A 103 -1.13 11.73 12.30
N LEU A 104 -1.78 11.85 13.45
CA LEU A 104 -2.68 10.83 13.99
C LEU A 104 -3.99 11.48 14.38
N ILE A 105 -5.11 11.02 13.84
CA ILE A 105 -6.45 11.40 14.29
C ILE A 105 -7.01 10.25 15.13
N ILE A 106 -7.39 10.52 16.37
CA ILE A 106 -7.89 9.52 17.31
C ILE A 106 -8.92 10.13 18.26
N SER A 107 -9.94 9.35 18.66
CA SER A 107 -10.92 9.83 19.64
C SER A 107 -10.34 9.88 21.06
N PRO A 108 -10.77 10.83 21.91
CA PRO A 108 -10.39 10.84 23.32
C PRO A 108 -10.73 9.54 24.05
N HIS A 109 -11.87 8.92 23.71
CA HIS A 109 -12.29 7.65 24.29
C HIS A 109 -11.32 6.51 23.92
N GLU A 110 -10.87 6.43 22.68
CA GLU A 110 -9.93 5.39 22.27
C GLU A 110 -8.52 5.62 22.84
N ALA A 111 -8.05 6.87 22.83
CA ALA A 111 -6.80 7.25 23.47
C ALA A 111 -6.80 6.87 24.97
N ALA A 112 -7.94 7.05 25.67
CA ALA A 112 -8.10 6.74 27.08
C ALA A 112 -8.34 5.24 27.37
N THR A 113 -9.19 4.55 26.60
CA THR A 113 -9.53 3.12 26.77
C THR A 113 -8.29 2.24 26.68
N SER A 114 -7.30 2.70 25.93
CA SER A 114 -5.99 2.08 25.77
C SER A 114 -5.13 2.04 27.06
N SER A 115 -5.57 2.68 28.15
CA SER A 115 -4.95 2.58 29.49
C SER A 115 -5.67 1.61 30.44
N ARG A 116 -6.97 1.31 30.20
CA ARG A 116 -7.81 0.50 31.11
C ARG A 116 -7.83 -1.00 30.79
N ALA A 117 -7.61 -1.39 29.54
CA ALA A 117 -7.62 -2.82 29.13
C ALA A 117 -6.49 -3.67 29.74
N ILE A 118 -5.46 -3.04 30.33
CA ILE A 118 -4.39 -3.72 31.07
C ILE A 118 -4.90 -4.25 32.43
N ALA A 119 -6.00 -3.69 32.97
CA ALA A 119 -6.46 -3.98 34.33
C ALA A 119 -7.55 -5.06 34.43
N SER A 120 -8.16 -5.53 33.32
CA SER A 120 -9.42 -6.29 33.38
C SER A 120 -9.49 -7.62 32.63
N GLN A 121 -8.38 -8.23 32.18
CA GLN A 121 -8.45 -9.55 31.53
C GLN A 121 -7.89 -10.69 32.37
N GLN A 122 -8.79 -11.53 32.90
CA GLN A 122 -8.50 -12.92 33.26
C GLN A 122 -8.03 -13.70 32.01
N PRO A 123 -7.08 -14.63 32.16
CA PRO A 123 -6.53 -15.38 31.03
C PRO A 123 -7.56 -16.37 30.50
N THR A 124 -8.12 -16.13 29.31
CA THR A 124 -8.87 -17.15 28.57
C THR A 124 -7.89 -18.17 27.99
N LEU A 125 -8.07 -19.44 28.35
CA LEU A 125 -7.34 -20.60 27.83
C LEU A 125 -7.53 -20.73 26.31
N GLY A 126 -6.57 -20.20 25.55
CA GLY A 126 -6.48 -20.34 24.10
C GLY A 126 -5.18 -19.69 23.64
N ALA A 127 -4.37 -20.41 22.85
CA ALA A 127 -3.01 -20.02 22.47
C ALA A 127 -2.95 -18.79 21.54
N GLY A 128 -3.17 -17.60 22.10
CA GLY A 128 -2.98 -16.32 21.42
C GLY A 128 -2.48 -15.26 22.40
N THR A 129 -1.18 -15.01 22.42
CA THR A 129 -0.53 -13.95 23.24
C THR A 129 -0.77 -12.54 22.68
N ARG A 130 -1.94 -12.26 22.11
CA ARG A 130 -2.26 -10.93 21.56
C ARG A 130 -2.65 -9.99 22.69
N ARG A 131 -1.65 -9.52 23.45
CA ARG A 131 -1.77 -8.31 24.29
C ARG A 131 -2.42 -7.23 23.41
N GLN A 132 -3.62 -6.77 23.77
CA GLN A 132 -4.22 -5.63 23.09
C GLN A 132 -3.25 -4.45 23.21
N LYS A 133 -2.64 -4.06 22.09
CA LYS A 133 -1.66 -2.97 22.04
C LYS A 133 -2.41 -1.65 22.04
N ASN A 134 -1.99 -0.71 22.88
CA ASN A 134 -2.52 0.65 22.91
C ASN A 134 -2.27 1.36 21.57
N THR A 135 -3.33 1.83 20.89
CA THR A 135 -3.25 2.46 19.55
C THR A 135 -2.33 3.68 19.54
N LEU A 136 -2.45 4.54 20.55
CA LEU A 136 -1.64 5.75 20.67
C LEU A 136 -0.16 5.41 20.91
N ILE A 137 0.14 4.54 21.88
CA ILE A 137 1.50 4.12 22.19
C ILE A 137 2.11 3.37 21.01
N HIS A 138 1.34 2.50 20.35
CA HIS A 138 1.81 1.78 19.16
C HIS A 138 2.21 2.74 18.05
N ASN A 139 1.37 3.72 17.71
CA ASN A 139 1.68 4.72 16.69
C ASN A 139 2.85 5.62 17.12
N LEU A 140 2.95 5.94 18.41
CA LEU A 140 4.04 6.73 18.98
C LEU A 140 5.39 5.97 18.99
N LEU A 141 5.38 4.65 19.03
CA LEU A 141 6.61 3.86 18.97
C LEU A 141 6.99 3.46 17.54
N THR A 142 6.00 3.14 16.71
CA THR A 142 6.25 2.45 15.44
C THR A 142 5.98 3.29 14.20
N ASN A 143 5.27 4.42 14.31
CA ASN A 143 4.82 5.23 13.17
C ASN A 143 4.11 4.39 12.08
N LYS A 144 3.36 3.38 12.52
CA LYS A 144 2.61 2.44 11.70
C LYS A 144 1.18 2.32 12.20
N PRO A 145 0.23 2.15 11.26
CA PRO A 145 -1.12 1.82 11.64
C PRO A 145 -1.11 0.47 12.40
N MET A 146 -2.05 0.29 13.33
CA MET A 146 -2.18 -0.99 14.05
C MET A 146 -2.52 -2.16 13.12
N VAL A 147 -3.16 -1.84 12.00
CA VAL A 147 -3.55 -2.78 10.95
C VAL A 147 -3.01 -2.24 9.63
N SER A 148 -2.40 -3.09 8.81
CA SER A 148 -1.84 -2.65 7.53
C SER A 148 -2.93 -2.22 6.55
N SER A 149 -2.74 -1.10 5.85
CA SER A 149 -3.70 -0.56 4.88
C SER A 149 -3.89 -1.43 3.64
N SER A 150 -2.90 -2.25 3.31
CA SER A 150 -2.94 -3.20 2.19
C SER A 150 -3.68 -4.51 2.50
N LEU A 151 -4.12 -4.74 3.76
CA LEU A 151 -4.87 -5.94 4.11
C LEU A 151 -6.26 -5.94 3.45
N PRO A 152 -6.68 -7.03 2.80
CA PRO A 152 -8.01 -7.18 2.23
C PRO A 152 -9.08 -7.07 3.30
N THR A 153 -10.16 -6.38 2.95
CA THR A 153 -11.32 -6.14 3.82
C THR A 153 -11.82 -7.38 4.55
N ALA A 154 -11.89 -8.54 3.87
CA ALA A 154 -12.38 -9.79 4.43
C ALA A 154 -11.53 -10.37 5.58
N ARG A 155 -10.29 -9.88 5.76
CA ARG A 155 -9.35 -10.33 6.80
C ARG A 155 -9.23 -9.35 7.96
N LEU A 156 -9.91 -8.20 7.89
CA LEU A 156 -10.00 -7.27 9.00
C LEU A 156 -10.96 -7.86 10.05
N PRO A 157 -10.70 -7.65 11.35
CA PRO A 157 -11.66 -8.03 12.39
C PRO A 157 -12.91 -7.16 12.26
N SER A 158 -13.89 -7.62 11.47
CA SER A 158 -15.20 -6.98 11.34
C SER A 158 -16.04 -7.30 12.59
N ALA A 159 -16.54 -6.26 13.26
CA ALA A 159 -17.83 -6.38 13.92
C ALA A 159 -18.85 -6.69 12.82
N GLN A 160 -19.48 -7.87 12.89
CA GLN A 160 -20.49 -8.31 11.92
C GLN A 160 -21.58 -7.26 11.81
N THR A 161 -21.71 -6.61 10.65
CA THR A 161 -23.00 -6.07 10.21
C THR A 161 -23.20 -6.44 8.75
N ASN A 162 -24.20 -7.30 8.52
CA ASN A 162 -24.78 -7.53 7.22
C ASN A 162 -25.57 -6.27 6.80
N THR A 163 -25.75 -6.12 5.49
CA THR A 163 -26.64 -5.20 4.74
C THR A 163 -25.99 -3.92 4.16
N GLY A 164 -26.39 -3.63 2.92
CA GLY A 164 -25.77 -2.66 2.02
C GLY A 164 -26.06 -1.20 2.32
N GLU A 165 -25.36 -0.32 1.59
CA GLU A 165 -25.47 1.15 1.59
C GLU A 165 -25.80 1.78 2.95
N VAL A 166 -24.90 1.63 3.93
CA VAL A 166 -24.97 2.37 5.18
C VAL A 166 -23.86 3.42 5.19
N ILE A 167 -24.25 4.69 5.38
CA ILE A 167 -23.35 5.79 5.72
C ILE A 167 -22.57 5.36 6.99
N PRO A 168 -21.23 5.45 7.05
CA PRO A 168 -20.46 5.01 8.21
C PRO A 168 -20.94 5.67 9.52
N THR A 169 -21.73 4.96 10.32
CA THR A 169 -22.33 5.48 11.57
C THR A 169 -21.52 5.14 12.82
N MET A 170 -20.49 4.28 12.72
CA MET A 170 -19.60 3.96 13.83
C MET A 170 -18.27 4.72 13.70
N ALA A 171 -17.86 5.36 14.80
CA ALA A 171 -16.62 6.14 14.87
C ALA A 171 -15.40 5.24 14.56
N PRO A 172 -14.60 5.57 13.53
CA PRO A 172 -13.39 4.82 13.19
C PRO A 172 -12.32 4.98 14.27
N ALA A 173 -11.56 3.89 14.48
CA ALA A 173 -10.71 3.72 15.65
C ALA A 173 -9.56 4.78 15.74
N ALA A 174 -8.76 4.87 14.69
CA ALA A 174 -7.77 5.93 14.51
C ALA A 174 -7.29 5.95 13.06
N THR A 175 -6.86 7.13 12.59
CA THR A 175 -6.31 7.30 11.25
C THR A 175 -4.89 7.86 11.34
N LEU A 176 -3.93 7.09 10.85
CA LEU A 176 -2.56 7.56 10.68
C LEU A 176 -2.44 8.26 9.32
N VAL A 177 -2.04 9.52 9.34
CA VAL A 177 -1.87 10.35 8.14
C VAL A 177 -0.38 10.60 7.94
N LYS A 178 0.12 10.43 6.72
CA LYS A 178 1.47 10.91 6.36
C LYS A 178 1.36 11.81 5.16
N ARG A 179 2.29 12.78 5.05
CA ARG A 179 2.46 13.58 3.82
C ARG A 179 2.52 12.65 2.61
N GLY A 180 3.17 11.52 2.79
CA GLY A 180 3.21 10.48 1.79
C GLY A 180 4.58 10.18 1.28
N MET A 181 4.62 9.16 0.45
CA MET A 181 5.73 8.88 -0.45
C MET A 181 5.22 9.06 -1.87
N PRO A 182 5.92 9.83 -2.72
CA PRO A 182 5.43 10.09 -4.06
C PRO A 182 5.47 8.79 -4.87
N LEU A 183 4.42 8.51 -5.63
CA LEU A 183 4.40 7.39 -6.56
C LEU A 183 4.46 7.90 -7.99
N ASN A 184 5.36 7.32 -8.77
CA ASN A 184 5.43 7.49 -10.21
C ASN A 184 4.96 6.19 -10.88
N ILE A 185 3.81 6.24 -11.56
CA ILE A 185 3.21 5.11 -12.26
C ILE A 185 3.41 5.31 -13.76
N VAL A 186 4.15 4.41 -14.40
CA VAL A 186 4.59 4.53 -15.79
C VAL A 186 4.16 3.29 -16.58
N PRO A 187 3.28 3.40 -17.61
CA PRO A 187 2.53 4.60 -17.97
C PRO A 187 1.48 4.94 -16.91
N ALA A 188 0.98 6.17 -16.90
CA ALA A 188 -0.12 6.53 -16.00
C ALA A 188 -1.30 5.58 -16.20
N ALA A 189 -1.77 4.95 -15.12
CA ALA A 189 -2.92 4.06 -15.17
C ALA A 189 -4.21 4.89 -15.15
N ASP A 190 -5.21 4.46 -15.92
CA ASP A 190 -6.56 5.01 -15.79
C ASP A 190 -7.10 4.70 -14.40
N ARG A 191 -7.59 5.71 -13.67
CA ARG A 191 -7.98 5.52 -12.27
C ARG A 191 -9.21 4.62 -12.10
N ALA A 192 -10.08 4.51 -13.12
CA ALA A 192 -11.29 3.70 -13.05
C ALA A 192 -11.05 2.27 -13.57
N ARG A 193 -10.26 2.10 -14.63
CA ARG A 193 -10.08 0.83 -15.33
C ARG A 193 -8.73 0.16 -15.07
N GLY A 194 -7.72 0.93 -14.64
CA GLY A 194 -6.34 0.48 -14.55
C GLY A 194 -5.69 0.26 -15.92
N TRP A 195 -4.59 -0.50 -15.94
CA TRP A 195 -3.95 -0.93 -17.19
C TRP A 195 -4.74 -2.07 -17.83
N THR A 196 -4.96 -1.96 -19.14
CA THR A 196 -5.66 -2.97 -19.93
C THR A 196 -4.68 -3.73 -20.82
N ALA A 197 -5.01 -4.99 -21.12
CA ALA A 197 -4.22 -5.80 -22.03
C ALA A 197 -4.19 -5.14 -23.42
N PRO A 198 -3.02 -5.13 -24.10
CA PRO A 198 -2.91 -4.57 -25.44
C PRO A 198 -3.64 -5.45 -26.48
N GLU A 199 -4.34 -4.84 -27.43
CA GLU A 199 -5.12 -5.56 -28.46
C GLU A 199 -4.25 -6.48 -29.34
N ASN A 200 -3.02 -6.05 -29.63
CA ASN A 200 -2.04 -6.81 -30.41
C ASN A 200 -1.17 -7.76 -29.57
N GLY A 201 -1.45 -7.87 -28.27
CA GLY A 201 -0.69 -8.67 -27.32
C GLY A 201 0.70 -8.15 -26.95
N ARG A 202 1.07 -6.93 -27.38
CA ARG A 202 2.40 -6.34 -27.15
C ARG A 202 2.31 -4.92 -26.61
N THR A 203 3.20 -4.57 -25.69
CA THR A 203 3.31 -3.22 -25.13
C THR A 203 4.50 -2.45 -25.70
N SER A 204 4.45 -1.12 -25.61
CA SER A 204 5.47 -0.22 -26.16
C SER A 204 6.46 0.31 -25.13
N LEU A 205 6.25 0.04 -23.83
CA LEU A 205 7.11 0.55 -22.77
C LEU A 205 8.47 -0.17 -22.78
N ASP A 206 9.55 0.60 -22.82
CA ASP A 206 10.93 0.11 -22.83
C ASP A 206 11.73 0.74 -21.69
N LEU A 207 12.12 -0.07 -20.69
CA LEU A 207 12.87 0.41 -19.52
C LEU A 207 14.26 0.97 -19.87
N ARG A 208 14.84 0.63 -21.04
CA ARG A 208 16.15 1.15 -21.45
C ARG A 208 16.11 2.58 -21.93
N ASN A 209 15.05 2.91 -22.67
CA ASN A 209 14.98 4.12 -23.47
C ASN A 209 13.93 5.11 -22.97
N ASP A 210 13.11 4.75 -21.97
CA ASP A 210 12.11 5.64 -21.40
C ASP A 210 12.75 6.68 -20.47
N SER A 211 12.66 7.96 -20.83
CA SER A 211 13.24 9.07 -20.07
C SER A 211 12.63 9.26 -18.67
N ARG A 212 11.49 8.63 -18.37
CA ARG A 212 10.85 8.70 -17.05
C ARG A 212 11.44 7.69 -16.07
N ILE A 213 12.32 6.80 -16.53
CA ILE A 213 12.84 5.67 -15.76
C ILE A 213 14.37 5.76 -15.71
N ASP A 214 14.90 5.96 -14.51
CA ASP A 214 16.31 5.74 -14.20
C ASP A 214 16.58 4.23 -14.02
N LEU A 215 17.02 3.58 -15.09
CA LEU A 215 17.33 2.15 -15.11
C LEU A 215 18.46 1.77 -14.13
N PRO A 216 19.61 2.48 -14.05
CA PRO A 216 20.64 2.20 -13.04
C PRO A 216 20.10 2.13 -11.61
N ARG A 217 19.23 3.07 -11.23
CA ARG A 217 18.62 3.07 -9.88
C ARG A 217 17.62 1.94 -9.69
N LEU A 218 16.85 1.60 -10.71
CA LEU A 218 15.96 0.44 -10.69
C LEU A 218 16.73 -0.87 -10.48
N VAL A 219 17.85 -1.05 -11.20
CA VAL A 219 18.72 -2.21 -11.08
C VAL A 219 19.33 -2.27 -9.67
N HIS A 220 19.80 -1.15 -9.13
CA HIS A 220 20.31 -1.08 -7.76
C HIS A 220 19.25 -1.52 -6.75
N LEU A 221 18.02 -1.00 -6.85
CA LEU A 221 16.91 -1.38 -6.00
C LEU A 221 16.60 -2.89 -6.07
N ILE A 222 16.59 -3.48 -7.27
CA ILE A 222 16.37 -4.93 -7.45
C ILE A 222 17.51 -5.72 -6.78
N ASN A 223 18.76 -5.35 -7.04
CA ASN A 223 19.91 -6.06 -6.50
C ASN A 223 19.94 -6.02 -4.96
N ASP A 224 19.66 -4.85 -4.37
CA ASP A 224 19.57 -4.65 -2.91
C ASP A 224 18.42 -5.47 -2.31
N SER A 225 17.20 -5.34 -2.87
CA SER A 225 16.01 -6.01 -2.34
C SER A 225 16.10 -7.53 -2.39
N PHE A 226 16.67 -8.10 -3.46
CA PHE A 226 16.77 -9.55 -3.64
C PHE A 226 18.09 -10.14 -3.15
N ARG A 227 19.05 -9.29 -2.76
CA ARG A 227 20.42 -9.67 -2.35
C ARG A 227 21.13 -10.54 -3.38
N ARG A 228 20.88 -10.25 -4.66
CA ARG A 228 21.38 -11.04 -5.79
C ARG A 228 21.46 -10.16 -7.02
N GLU A 229 22.53 -10.34 -7.80
CA GLU A 229 22.81 -9.51 -8.96
C GLU A 229 21.95 -9.92 -10.16
N LEU A 230 21.26 -8.94 -10.73
CA LEU A 230 20.42 -9.10 -11.92
C LEU A 230 21.27 -9.15 -13.19
N ASP A 231 21.01 -10.13 -14.05
CA ASP A 231 21.47 -10.07 -15.44
C ASP A 231 20.56 -9.09 -16.19
N VAL A 232 21.01 -7.85 -16.30
CA VAL A 232 20.21 -6.73 -16.83
C VAL A 232 19.83 -6.99 -18.28
N ASP A 233 20.76 -7.43 -19.12
CA ASP A 233 20.48 -7.62 -20.54
C ASP A 233 19.52 -8.78 -20.79
N HIS A 234 19.74 -9.92 -20.13
CA HIS A 234 18.82 -11.05 -20.18
C HIS A 234 17.43 -10.67 -19.67
N TYR A 235 17.35 -9.96 -18.55
CA TYR A 235 16.10 -9.55 -17.94
C TYR A 235 15.28 -8.64 -18.86
N LEU A 236 15.91 -7.59 -19.39
CA LEU A 236 15.25 -6.60 -20.25
C LEU A 236 14.78 -7.22 -21.57
N ASN A 237 15.57 -8.13 -22.15
CA ASN A 237 15.16 -8.88 -23.34
C ASN A 237 13.94 -9.78 -23.06
N ARG A 238 13.86 -10.41 -21.89
CA ARG A 238 12.73 -11.29 -21.52
C ARG A 238 11.41 -10.53 -21.40
N ILE A 239 11.42 -9.34 -20.78
CA ILE A 239 10.22 -8.52 -20.59
C ILE A 239 9.91 -7.61 -21.77
N HIS A 240 10.78 -7.56 -22.77
CA HIS A 240 10.61 -6.71 -23.93
C HIS A 240 9.24 -6.97 -24.59
N SER A 241 8.52 -5.89 -24.91
CA SER A 241 7.15 -5.92 -25.45
C SER A 241 6.08 -6.55 -24.54
N ARG A 242 6.37 -6.82 -23.26
CA ARG A 242 5.42 -7.38 -22.28
C ARG A 242 5.14 -6.50 -21.09
N ILE A 243 5.89 -5.41 -20.90
CA ILE A 243 5.76 -4.55 -19.71
C ILE A 243 4.39 -3.86 -19.73
N ALA A 244 3.55 -4.18 -18.75
CA ALA A 244 2.30 -3.47 -18.52
C ALA A 244 2.59 -2.07 -17.93
N GLY A 245 3.50 -2.04 -16.95
CA GLY A 245 3.99 -0.79 -16.38
C GLY A 245 4.91 -1.00 -15.19
N LEU A 246 5.38 0.12 -14.65
CA LEU A 246 6.28 0.23 -13.52
C LEU A 246 5.67 1.21 -12.50
N ILE A 247 5.65 0.80 -11.23
CA ILE A 247 5.30 1.67 -10.11
C ILE A 247 6.58 1.94 -9.34
N ILE A 248 6.98 3.20 -9.21
CA ILE A 248 8.16 3.63 -8.45
C ILE A 248 7.69 4.40 -7.24
N ALA A 249 8.17 3.99 -6.07
CA ALA A 249 7.88 4.65 -4.82
C ALA A 249 9.07 5.49 -4.35
N GLY A 250 8.78 6.75 -4.08
CA GLY A 250 9.74 7.75 -3.66
C GLY A 250 10.84 7.98 -4.68
N ASN A 251 12.05 8.15 -4.18
CA ASN A 251 13.29 8.20 -4.92
C ASN A 251 13.91 6.79 -5.06
N TYR A 252 13.12 5.83 -5.57
CA TYR A 252 13.48 4.41 -5.70
C TYR A 252 13.68 3.65 -4.38
N GLU A 253 12.99 4.05 -3.30
CA GLU A 253 12.91 3.25 -2.07
C GLU A 253 12.12 1.95 -2.28
N GLY A 254 11.24 1.93 -3.28
CA GLY A 254 10.59 0.71 -3.74
C GLY A 254 10.11 0.79 -5.18
N GLY A 255 9.82 -0.38 -5.76
CA GLY A 255 9.45 -0.51 -7.15
C GLY A 255 8.71 -1.81 -7.44
N ALA A 256 7.72 -1.74 -8.33
CA ALA A 256 7.00 -2.90 -8.83
C ALA A 256 6.96 -2.90 -10.37
N ILE A 257 7.51 -3.95 -10.99
CA ILE A 257 7.46 -4.16 -12.44
C ILE A 257 6.36 -5.17 -12.73
N LEU A 258 5.45 -4.80 -13.62
CA LEU A 258 4.31 -5.62 -14.01
C LEU A 258 4.31 -5.89 -15.50
N THR A 259 3.94 -7.12 -15.88
CA THR A 259 3.95 -7.59 -17.25
C THR A 259 2.61 -8.22 -17.64
N TRP A 260 2.35 -8.25 -18.94
CA TRP A 260 1.35 -9.11 -19.56
C TRP A 260 2.05 -10.36 -20.07
N GLU A 261 1.79 -11.50 -19.44
CA GLU A 261 2.39 -12.78 -19.82
C GLU A 261 1.37 -13.67 -20.53
N ALA A 262 1.80 -14.30 -21.62
CA ALA A 262 0.98 -15.26 -22.34
C ALA A 262 1.19 -16.68 -21.78
N PRO A 263 0.13 -17.50 -21.62
CA PRO A 263 0.26 -18.88 -21.21
C PRO A 263 0.94 -19.70 -22.33
N ARG A 264 1.68 -20.77 -21.95
CA ARG A 264 2.49 -21.57 -22.88
C ARG A 264 1.70 -22.16 -24.05
N ASP A 265 0.44 -22.51 -23.82
CA ASP A 265 -0.46 -23.13 -24.79
C ASP A 265 -1.19 -22.12 -25.69
N ALA A 266 -1.10 -20.82 -25.39
CA ALA A 266 -1.62 -19.74 -26.25
C ALA A 266 -0.69 -18.52 -26.28
N PRO A 267 0.53 -18.66 -26.81
CA PRO A 267 1.56 -17.60 -26.79
C PRO A 267 1.24 -16.38 -27.67
N HIS A 268 0.21 -16.48 -28.52
CA HIS A 268 -0.18 -15.46 -29.50
C HIS A 268 -1.62 -15.00 -29.36
N ASP A 269 -2.32 -15.41 -28.29
CA ASP A 269 -3.70 -15.01 -28.04
C ASP A 269 -3.73 -13.80 -27.08
N PRO A 270 -4.04 -12.59 -27.57
CA PRO A 270 -4.09 -11.39 -26.73
C PRO A 270 -5.20 -11.45 -25.67
N SER A 271 -6.25 -12.25 -25.90
CA SER A 271 -7.38 -12.37 -24.98
C SER A 271 -7.06 -13.19 -23.72
N ARG A 272 -5.99 -13.99 -23.79
CA ARG A 272 -5.52 -14.86 -22.71
C ARG A 272 -4.31 -14.30 -21.95
N LEU A 273 -4.00 -13.02 -22.13
CA LEU A 273 -2.90 -12.38 -21.39
C LEU A 273 -3.20 -12.31 -19.90
N VAL A 274 -2.18 -12.65 -19.11
CA VAL A 274 -2.24 -12.67 -17.65
C VAL A 274 -1.48 -11.47 -17.10
N PRO A 275 -2.11 -10.59 -16.29
CA PRO A 275 -1.40 -9.56 -15.56
C PRO A 275 -0.56 -10.20 -14.45
N TYR A 276 0.76 -9.98 -14.52
CA TYR A 276 1.74 -10.64 -13.69
C TYR A 276 2.66 -9.63 -12.99
N LEU A 277 2.83 -9.75 -11.68
CA LEU A 277 3.80 -8.98 -10.91
C LEU A 277 5.16 -9.70 -10.96
N ASP A 278 6.09 -9.10 -11.69
CA ASP A 278 7.37 -9.73 -12.05
C ASP A 278 8.50 -9.42 -11.07
N LYS A 279 8.58 -8.17 -10.63
CA LYS A 279 9.49 -7.73 -9.57
C LYS A 279 8.70 -6.89 -8.59
N PHE A 280 8.86 -7.20 -7.31
CA PHE A 280 8.41 -6.39 -6.20
C PHE A 280 9.61 -6.17 -5.29
N ALA A 281 10.20 -4.97 -5.36
CA ALA A 281 11.46 -4.65 -4.73
C ALA A 281 11.28 -3.48 -3.76
N VAL A 282 11.87 -3.60 -2.58
CA VAL A 282 11.92 -2.54 -1.56
C VAL A 282 13.31 -2.54 -0.96
N LEU A 283 13.95 -1.37 -0.89
CA LEU A 283 15.28 -1.23 -0.30
C LEU A 283 15.30 -1.82 1.10
N GLN A 284 16.37 -2.53 1.45
CA GLN A 284 16.52 -3.14 2.77
C GLN A 284 16.42 -2.11 3.91
N SER A 285 16.93 -0.90 3.70
CA SER A 285 16.81 0.23 4.63
C SER A 285 15.38 0.74 4.81
N SER A 286 14.50 0.45 3.85
CA SER A 286 13.10 0.87 3.82
C SER A 286 12.12 -0.26 4.16
N GLN A 287 12.60 -1.50 4.29
CA GLN A 287 11.77 -2.62 4.70
C GLN A 287 11.34 -2.45 6.16
N GLY A 288 10.03 -2.55 6.41
CA GLY A 288 9.48 -2.63 7.76
C GLY A 288 9.38 -1.32 8.54
N SER A 289 9.66 -0.14 7.99
CA SER A 289 9.54 1.14 8.75
C SER A 289 8.69 2.20 8.05
N SER A 290 8.75 2.26 6.72
CA SER A 290 8.14 3.33 5.92
C SER A 290 6.77 2.97 5.32
N GLY A 291 6.37 1.69 5.34
CA GLY A 291 5.14 1.25 4.69
C GLY A 291 5.22 1.20 3.16
N VAL A 292 6.44 1.31 2.58
CA VAL A 292 6.67 1.32 1.12
C VAL A 292 6.00 0.14 0.42
N ALA A 293 6.17 -1.08 0.96
CA ALA A 293 5.56 -2.27 0.40
C ALA A 293 4.03 -2.17 0.36
N ASP A 294 3.41 -1.65 1.42
CA ASP A 294 1.95 -1.52 1.48
C ASP A 294 1.44 -0.46 0.50
N ILE A 295 2.20 0.63 0.31
CA ILE A 295 1.90 1.69 -0.66
C ILE A 295 1.99 1.15 -2.10
N LEU A 296 3.08 0.46 -2.45
CA LEU A 296 3.25 -0.16 -3.78
C LEU A 296 2.14 -1.16 -4.06
N PHE A 297 1.83 -2.02 -3.09
CA PHE A 297 0.80 -3.05 -3.25
C PHE A 297 -0.59 -2.43 -3.43
N GLN A 298 -0.92 -1.39 -2.66
CA GLN A 298 -2.19 -0.67 -2.82
C GLN A 298 -2.30 -0.01 -4.18
N ALA A 299 -1.26 0.71 -4.64
CA ALA A 299 -1.26 1.31 -5.96
C ALA A 299 -1.38 0.26 -7.07
N MET A 300 -0.74 -0.89 -6.90
CA MET A 300 -0.85 -2.02 -7.82
C MET A 300 -2.29 -2.55 -7.90
N VAL A 301 -2.92 -2.89 -6.78
CA VAL A 301 -4.22 -3.57 -6.79
C VAL A 301 -5.41 -2.63 -6.94
N ARG A 302 -5.29 -1.35 -6.55
CA ARG A 302 -6.38 -0.38 -6.66
C ARG A 302 -6.32 0.40 -7.97
N SER A 303 -5.14 0.91 -8.33
CA SER A 303 -5.00 1.82 -9.47
C SER A 303 -4.56 1.10 -10.75
N CYS A 304 -3.70 0.07 -10.66
CA CYS A 304 -3.11 -0.54 -11.87
C CYS A 304 -3.88 -1.78 -12.33
N PHE A 305 -4.25 -2.68 -11.40
CA PHE A 305 -4.95 -3.95 -11.67
C PHE A 305 -6.11 -4.20 -10.71
N PRO A 306 -7.19 -3.41 -10.78
CA PRO A 306 -8.39 -3.61 -9.94
C PRO A 306 -9.03 -4.99 -10.12
N GLU A 307 -8.98 -5.56 -11.33
CA GLU A 307 -9.48 -6.91 -11.65
C GLU A 307 -8.56 -8.05 -11.20
N GLY A 308 -7.41 -7.70 -10.61
CA GLY A 308 -6.47 -8.62 -10.02
C GLY A 308 -5.23 -8.91 -10.86
N VAL A 309 -4.19 -9.32 -10.16
CA VAL A 309 -2.86 -9.65 -10.68
C VAL A 309 -2.40 -10.95 -10.04
N CYS A 310 -1.54 -11.71 -10.71
CA CYS A 310 -0.87 -12.88 -10.11
C CYS A 310 0.63 -12.71 -10.01
N TRP A 311 1.25 -13.47 -9.12
CA TRP A 311 2.69 -13.55 -8.98
C TRP A 311 3.09 -14.90 -8.41
N ARG A 312 4.39 -15.20 -8.47
CA ARG A 312 4.96 -16.34 -7.75
C ARG A 312 6.02 -15.88 -6.76
N SER A 313 6.19 -16.66 -5.71
CA SER A 313 7.24 -16.49 -4.72
C SER A 313 7.80 -17.85 -4.34
N ARG A 314 9.10 -17.92 -3.98
CA ARG A 314 9.72 -19.16 -3.52
C ARG A 314 9.06 -19.61 -2.22
N LYS A 315 8.90 -20.92 -1.98
CA LYS A 315 8.21 -21.45 -0.79
C LYS A 315 8.86 -21.00 0.53
N ASP A 316 10.18 -20.86 0.53
CA ASP A 316 11.02 -20.44 1.66
C ASP A 316 11.16 -18.92 1.84
N ASN A 317 10.56 -18.12 0.95
CA ASN A 317 10.64 -16.66 1.05
C ASN A 317 9.98 -16.16 2.35
N PRO A 318 10.72 -15.46 3.25
CA PRO A 318 10.16 -14.95 4.51
C PRO A 318 8.99 -13.97 4.31
N VAL A 319 8.92 -13.32 3.15
CA VAL A 319 7.84 -12.39 2.77
C VAL A 319 6.50 -13.11 2.52
N ASN A 320 6.49 -14.43 2.34
CA ASN A 320 5.26 -15.17 2.05
C ASN A 320 4.16 -14.96 3.09
N LYS A 321 4.50 -14.80 4.37
CA LYS A 321 3.52 -14.45 5.42
C LYS A 321 2.74 -13.17 5.08
N TRP A 322 3.46 -12.15 4.60
CA TRP A 322 2.90 -10.87 4.16
C TRP A 322 2.04 -11.04 2.88
N TYR A 323 2.44 -11.91 1.94
CA TYR A 323 1.62 -12.23 0.76
C TYR A 323 0.33 -12.99 1.10
N PHE A 324 0.39 -14.00 1.97
CA PHE A 324 -0.81 -14.77 2.39
C PHE A 324 -1.87 -13.88 3.02
N GLU A 325 -1.44 -12.87 3.77
CA GLU A 325 -2.31 -11.87 4.36
C GLU A 325 -3.02 -11.00 3.32
N ARG A 326 -2.48 -10.86 2.10
CA ARG A 326 -2.92 -9.89 1.08
C ARG A 326 -3.53 -10.51 -0.17
N ALA A 327 -3.17 -11.74 -0.48
CA ALA A 327 -3.71 -12.45 -1.62
C ALA A 327 -5.16 -12.88 -1.37
N ALA A 328 -5.95 -12.88 -2.44
CA ALA A 328 -7.27 -13.51 -2.47
C ALA A 328 -7.15 -15.04 -2.39
N GLY A 329 -6.09 -15.60 -2.98
CA GLY A 329 -5.74 -17.00 -2.81
C GLY A 329 -4.29 -17.29 -3.17
N SER A 330 -3.90 -18.54 -2.92
CA SER A 330 -2.55 -19.04 -3.17
C SER A 330 -2.57 -20.51 -3.56
N TRP A 331 -1.60 -20.93 -4.37
CA TRP A 331 -1.43 -22.32 -4.80
C TRP A 331 0.02 -22.72 -4.81
N GLN A 332 0.34 -23.86 -4.18
CA GLN A 332 1.68 -24.43 -4.29
C GLN A 332 1.76 -25.23 -5.58
N ILE A 333 2.61 -24.81 -6.50
CA ILE A 333 2.75 -25.47 -7.80
C ILE A 333 3.46 -26.82 -7.60
N PRO A 334 2.81 -27.96 -7.92
CA PRO A 334 3.38 -29.28 -7.72
C PRO A 334 4.71 -29.45 -8.47
N GLY A 335 5.66 -30.18 -7.88
CA GLY A 335 6.95 -30.45 -8.52
C GLY A 335 7.90 -29.25 -8.64
N THR A 336 7.53 -28.07 -8.10
CA THR A 336 8.38 -26.87 -8.12
C THR A 336 8.58 -26.28 -6.73
N ASN A 337 9.52 -25.33 -6.59
CA ASN A 337 9.70 -24.53 -5.37
C ASN A 337 8.86 -23.23 -5.36
N TRP A 338 7.82 -23.14 -6.20
CA TRP A 338 7.03 -21.93 -6.36
C TRP A 338 5.66 -22.03 -5.67
N THR A 339 5.26 -20.93 -5.05
CA THR A 339 3.89 -20.67 -4.61
C THR A 339 3.36 -19.52 -5.46
N MET A 340 2.26 -19.78 -6.17
CA MET A 340 1.48 -18.77 -6.89
C MET A 340 0.54 -18.06 -5.92
N PHE A 341 0.37 -16.76 -6.10
CA PHE A 341 -0.56 -15.91 -5.38
C PHE A 341 -1.34 -15.04 -6.38
N TRP A 342 -2.56 -14.63 -6.01
CA TRP A 342 -3.35 -13.72 -6.83
C TRP A 342 -4.30 -12.85 -5.99
N THR A 343 -4.75 -11.73 -6.55
CA THR A 343 -5.74 -10.82 -5.94
C THR A 343 -7.12 -10.84 -6.60
N GLY A 344 -7.23 -11.37 -7.82
CA GLY A 344 -8.50 -11.44 -8.54
C GLY A 344 -9.54 -12.36 -7.88
N LYS A 345 -10.82 -12.02 -8.00
CA LYS A 345 -11.94 -12.87 -7.55
C LYS A 345 -12.30 -13.89 -8.63
N GLY A 346 -12.86 -15.04 -8.25
CA GLY A 346 -13.36 -16.01 -9.23
C GLY A 346 -12.27 -16.79 -9.99
N ILE A 347 -10.99 -16.63 -9.61
CA ILE A 347 -9.85 -17.19 -10.36
C ILE A 347 -9.79 -18.71 -10.21
N ALA A 348 -10.11 -19.25 -9.03
CA ALA A 348 -10.07 -20.70 -8.79
C ALA A 348 -11.30 -21.41 -9.41
N GLU A 349 -12.40 -20.68 -9.57
CA GLU A 349 -13.66 -21.15 -10.13
C GLU A 349 -13.65 -21.12 -11.67
N ASN A 350 -12.84 -20.26 -12.28
CA ASN A 350 -12.65 -20.20 -13.72
C ASN A 350 -11.46 -21.08 -14.15
N GLU A 351 -11.77 -22.29 -14.62
CA GLU A 351 -10.77 -23.30 -14.99
C GLU A 351 -9.74 -22.81 -16.03
N GLN A 352 -10.17 -22.03 -17.03
CA GLN A 352 -9.28 -21.50 -18.06
C GLN A 352 -8.32 -20.47 -17.47
N ARG A 353 -8.84 -19.48 -16.75
CA ARG A 353 -8.03 -18.42 -16.15
C ARG A 353 -7.08 -18.96 -15.08
N TRP A 354 -7.52 -19.97 -14.32
CA TRP A 354 -6.67 -20.72 -13.39
C TRP A 354 -5.48 -21.35 -14.09
N ARG A 355 -5.73 -22.12 -15.17
CA ARG A 355 -4.67 -22.77 -15.96
C ARG A 355 -3.71 -21.75 -16.54
N ASP A 356 -4.20 -20.61 -17.00
CA ASP A 356 -3.37 -19.53 -17.55
C ASP A 356 -2.42 -18.99 -16.48
N TYR A 357 -2.91 -18.75 -15.27
CA TYR A 357 -2.10 -18.27 -14.14
C TYR A 357 -1.02 -19.28 -13.74
N VAL A 358 -1.38 -20.57 -13.65
CA VAL A 358 -0.42 -21.64 -13.33
C VAL A 358 0.65 -21.74 -14.43
N SER A 359 0.23 -21.76 -15.70
CA SER A 359 1.10 -21.84 -16.88
C SER A 359 2.12 -20.69 -16.93
N VAL A 360 1.67 -19.46 -16.62
CA VAL A 360 2.56 -18.29 -16.50
C VAL A 360 3.53 -18.46 -15.34
N CYS A 361 3.04 -18.81 -14.15
CA CYS A 361 3.90 -18.97 -12.96
C CYS A 361 4.93 -20.10 -13.10
N GLU A 362 4.64 -21.14 -13.87
CA GLU A 362 5.59 -22.21 -14.21
C GLU A 362 6.60 -21.80 -15.30
N SER A 363 6.21 -20.89 -16.20
CA SER A 363 6.99 -20.60 -17.41
C SER A 363 7.99 -19.46 -17.29
N VAL A 364 7.73 -18.48 -16.41
CA VAL A 364 8.62 -17.33 -16.22
C VAL A 364 10.03 -17.81 -15.86
N GLN A 365 11.04 -17.34 -16.59
CA GLN A 365 12.43 -17.71 -16.34
C GLN A 365 13.10 -16.76 -15.33
N PRO A 366 14.00 -17.25 -14.45
CA PRO A 366 14.85 -16.39 -13.63
C PRO A 366 15.74 -15.50 -14.49
N SER A 367 16.28 -14.44 -13.92
CA SER A 367 17.16 -13.50 -14.64
C SER A 367 18.34 -13.05 -13.77
N TRP A 368 18.90 -13.96 -12.96
CA TRP A 368 20.03 -13.68 -12.07
C TRP A 368 21.36 -13.99 -12.76
N ALA A 369 22.37 -13.15 -12.54
CA ALA A 369 23.67 -13.23 -13.21
C ALA A 369 24.55 -14.41 -12.75
N ASP A 370 24.22 -15.03 -11.62
CA ASP A 370 25.05 -16.07 -10.99
C ASP A 370 24.87 -17.48 -11.58
N GLY A 371 24.04 -17.64 -12.62
CA GLY A 371 23.88 -18.90 -13.37
C GLY A 371 23.40 -20.10 -12.55
N LYS A 372 23.04 -19.91 -11.28
CA LYS A 372 22.53 -20.99 -10.42
C LYS A 372 21.16 -21.42 -10.94
N ARG A 373 20.91 -22.73 -10.87
CA ARG A 373 19.60 -23.28 -11.28
C ARG A 373 18.48 -22.52 -10.57
N PRO A 374 17.34 -22.32 -11.23
CA PRO A 374 16.10 -22.00 -10.52
C PRO A 374 15.80 -23.15 -9.58
N ASP A 375 16.23 -23.06 -8.32
CA ASP A 375 15.83 -24.04 -7.31
C ASP A 375 14.30 -24.05 -7.13
#